data_AF-A0AAU3IUN2-F1
#
_entry.id   AF-A0AAU3IUN2-F1
#
_cell.length_a   1.000
_cell.length_b   1.000
_cell.length_c   1.000
_cell.angle_alpha   90.00
_cell.angle_beta   90.00
_cell.angle_gamma   90.00
#
_symmetry.space_group_name_H-M   'P 1'
#
loop_
_entity.id
_entity.type
_entity.pdbx_description
1 polymer ?
#
loop_
_entity_poly.entity_id
_entity_poly.type
_entity_poly.pdbx_seq_one_letter_code
_entity_poly.pdbx_strand_id
1 'polypeptide(L)' 'MDTTIHARAGEPGRAARVAARVPLGRPGKAEEIAEAVRWLLSDRASYVNGAVLEVTGGL' A
#
# COMPACT_ATOMS: atom_id res chain seq x y z
N MET A 1 -6.75 -11.10 -2.10
CA MET A 1 -5.65 -10.16 -2.38
C MET A 1 -5.63 -10.01 -3.88
N ASP A 2 -5.92 -8.82 -4.40
CA ASP A 2 -6.20 -8.64 -5.84
C ASP A 2 -4.93 -8.61 -6.70
N THR A 3 -3.75 -8.58 -6.08
CA THR A 3 -2.46 -8.64 -6.78
C THR A 3 -1.75 -9.98 -6.60
N THR A 4 -1.15 -10.49 -7.67
CA THR A 4 -0.39 -11.75 -7.66
C THR A 4 1.11 -11.54 -7.40
N ILE A 5 1.52 -10.35 -6.97
CA ILE A 5 2.94 -9.95 -6.93
C ILE A 5 3.76 -10.83 -5.99
N HIS A 6 3.20 -11.20 -4.83
CA HIS A 6 3.87 -12.07 -3.87
C HIS A 6 3.96 -13.52 -4.34
N ALA A 7 2.94 -14.01 -5.07
CA ALA A 7 2.98 -15.34 -5.67
C ALA A 7 4.06 -15.42 -6.76
N ARG A 8 4.17 -14.39 -7.62
CA ARG A 8 5.22 -14.29 -8.65
C ARG A 8 6.63 -14.18 -8.03
N ALA A 9 6.73 -13.61 -6.83
CA ALA A 9 7.97 -13.55 -6.06
C ALA A 9 8.28 -14.83 -5.25
N GLY A 10 7.51 -15.91 -5.40
CA GLY A 10 7.73 -17.18 -4.71
C GLY A 10 7.16 -17.27 -3.28
N GLU A 11 6.42 -16.26 -2.83
CA GLU A 11 5.77 -16.25 -1.50
C GLU A 11 4.25 -16.01 -1.58
N PRO A 12 3.45 -16.93 -2.15
CA PRO A 12 2.02 -16.74 -2.36
C PRO A 12 1.19 -16.43 -1.10
N GLY A 13 1.67 -16.78 0.09
CA GLY A 13 1.01 -16.50 1.38
C GLY A 13 1.53 -15.28 2.14
N ARG A 14 2.49 -14.51 1.59
CA ARG A 14 3.14 -13.40 2.31
C ARG A 14 2.16 -12.36 2.83
N ALA A 15 1.27 -11.93 1.97
CA ALA A 15 0.21 -10.98 2.26
C ALA A 15 -0.57 -11.30 3.53
N ALA A 16 -1.13 -12.51 3.57
CA ALA A 16 -1.93 -12.99 4.70
C ALA A 16 -1.09 -13.11 5.98
N ARG A 17 0.16 -13.58 5.86
CA ARG A 17 1.08 -13.70 7.00
C ARG A 17 1.44 -12.35 7.62
N VAL A 18 1.65 -11.32 6.78
CA VAL A 18 2.02 -9.97 7.24
C VAL A 18 0.80 -9.24 7.83
N ALA A 19 -0.41 -9.54 7.37
CA ALA A 19 -1.64 -8.90 7.86
C ALA A 19 -1.80 -8.93 9.39
N ALA A 20 -1.32 -9.99 10.06
CA ALA A 20 -1.35 -10.11 11.51
C ALA A 20 -0.47 -9.07 12.25
N ARG A 21 0.49 -8.46 11.56
CA ARG A 21 1.35 -7.39 12.10
C ARG A 21 0.90 -5.99 11.70
N VAL A 22 -0.01 -5.88 10.74
CA VAL A 22 -0.58 -4.61 10.30
C VAL A 22 -1.69 -4.22 11.28
N PRO A 23 -1.69 -3.01 11.88
CA PRO A 23 -2.74 -2.59 12.81
C PRO A 23 -4.16 -2.62 12.24
N LEU A 24 -4.34 -2.32 10.94
CA LEU A 24 -5.64 -2.49 10.27
C LEU A 24 -6.07 -3.96 10.10
N GLY A 25 -5.23 -4.93 10.49
CA GLY A 25 -5.54 -6.36 10.54
C GLY A 25 -5.75 -7.02 9.17
N ARG A 26 -5.46 -6.29 8.09
CA ARG A 26 -5.63 -6.78 6.72
C ARG A 26 -4.52 -6.27 5.82
N PRO A 27 -4.28 -6.95 4.69
CA PRO A 27 -3.43 -6.37 3.66
C PRO A 27 -4.09 -5.17 2.98
N GLY A 28 -3.26 -4.25 2.51
CA GLY A 28 -3.68 -3.14 1.65
C GLY A 28 -4.18 -3.64 0.29
N LYS A 29 -5.13 -2.91 -0.28
CA LYS A 29 -5.62 -3.11 -1.65
C LYS A 29 -4.85 -2.23 -2.63
N ALA A 30 -4.83 -2.62 -3.91
CA ALA A 30 -4.13 -1.84 -4.94
C ALA A 30 -4.75 -0.44 -5.10
N GLU A 31 -6.07 -0.34 -4.96
CA GLU A 31 -6.84 0.90 -5.08
C GLU A 31 -6.49 1.91 -3.98
N GLU A 32 -6.15 1.44 -2.78
CA GLU A 32 -5.74 2.31 -1.68
C GLU A 32 -4.40 3.00 -1.96
N ILE A 33 -3.47 2.27 -2.60
CA ILE A 33 -2.21 2.83 -3.06
C ILE A 33 -2.44 3.77 -4.25
N ALA A 34 -3.31 3.36 -5.19
CA ALA A 34 -3.63 4.16 -6.37
C ALA A 34 -4.24 5.51 -6.01
N GLU A 35 -5.14 5.58 -5.01
CA GLU A 35 -5.69 6.86 -4.55
C GLU A 35 -4.64 7.76 -3.89
N ALA A 36 -3.70 7.21 -3.13
CA ALA A 36 -2.60 7.99 -2.56
C ALA A 36 -1.68 8.57 -3.66
N VAL A 37 -1.35 7.76 -4.66
CA VAL A 37 -0.60 8.21 -5.85
C VAL A 37 -1.39 9.28 -6.61
N ARG A 38 -2.69 9.09 -6.81
CA ARG A 38 -3.57 10.07 -7.47
C ARG A 38 -3.59 11.39 -6.72
N TRP A 39 -3.61 11.37 -5.39
CA TRP A 39 -3.53 12.59 -4.58
C TRP A 39 -2.18 13.30 -4.76
N LEU A 40 -1.07 12.56 -4.71
CA LEU A 40 0.28 13.11 -4.93
C LEU A 40 0.46 13.73 -6.33
N LEU A 41 -0.22 13.19 -7.34
CA LEU A 41 -0.22 13.73 -8.71
C LEU A 41 -1.23 14.87 -8.94
N SER A 42 -2.03 15.22 -7.94
CA SER A 42 -3.05 16.27 -8.06
C SER A 42 -2.54 17.62 -7.54
N ASP A 43 -3.21 18.70 -7.96
CA ASP A 43 -2.92 20.08 -7.50
C ASP A 43 -3.03 20.24 -5.97
N ARG A 44 -3.75 19.33 -5.30
CA ARG A 44 -3.88 19.31 -3.83
C ARG A 44 -2.56 19.00 -3.12
N ALA A 45 -1.59 18.41 -3.81
CA ALA A 45 -0.25 18.13 -3.29
C ALA A 45 0.79 19.16 -3.78
N SER A 46 0.36 20.31 -4.32
CA SER A 46 1.24 21.31 -4.97
C SER A 46 2.39 21.85 -4.12
N TYR A 47 2.33 21.72 -2.80
CA TYR A 47 3.40 22.14 -1.88
C TYR A 47 4.11 20.97 -1.18
N VAL A 48 3.83 19.73 -1.60
CA VAL A 48 4.46 18.52 -1.08
C VAL A 48 5.61 18.14 -2.00
N ASN A 49 6.84 18.26 -1.51
CA ASN A 49 8.04 17.86 -2.23
C ASN A 49 9.05 17.21 -1.27
N GLY A 50 9.77 16.19 -1.74
CA GLY A 50 10.78 15.47 -0.96
C GLY A 50 10.23 14.63 0.21
N ALA A 51 8.92 14.54 0.36
CA ALA A 51 8.27 13.78 1.43
C ALA A 51 8.05 12.31 1.03
N VAL A 52 8.13 11.42 2.02
CA VAL A 52 7.74 10.01 1.88
C VAL A 52 6.36 9.85 2.51
N LEU A 53 5.38 9.40 1.71
CA LEU A 53 4.04 9.08 2.19
C LEU A 53 3.91 7.57 2.43
N GLU A 54 3.83 7.17 3.69
CA GLU A 54 3.62 5.77 4.06
C GLU A 54 2.15 5.38 3.96
N VAL A 55 1.86 4.33 3.17
CA VAL A 55 0.51 3.77 2.98
C VAL A 55 0.52 2.31 3.40
N THR A 56 0.73 2.07 4.70
CA THR A 56 1.05 0.74 5.24
C THR A 56 -0.06 0.12 6.10
N GLY A 57 -1.16 0.86 6.32
CA GLY A 57 -2.19 0.44 7.27
C GLY A 57 -1.71 0.45 8.73
N GLY A 58 -0.66 1.22 9.03
CA GLY A 58 -0.08 1.42 10.36
C GLY A 58 1.10 0.51 10.70
N LEU A 59 1.61 -0.27 9.74
CA LEU A 59 2.84 -1.05 9.90
C LEU A 59 4.07 -0.13 9.83
#